data_AF-A0A1V4UHV3-F1
#
_entry.id   AF-A0A1V4UHV3-F1
#
_cell.length_a   1.000
_cell.length_b   1.000
_cell.length_c   1.000
_cell.angle_alpha   90.00
_cell.angle_beta   90.00
_cell.angle_gamma   90.00
#
_symmetry.space_group_name_H-M   'P 1'
#
loop_
_entity.id
_entity.type
_entity.pdbx_description
1 polymer ?
#
loop_
_entity_poly.entity_id
_entity_poly.type
_entity_poly.pdbx_seq_one_letter_code
_entity_poly.pdbx_strand_id
1 'polypeptide(L)'
;MIFVIAWITVLLALAFMFTNGFQDASAIAATFIASRSATPRQGIILVATMGLLGALLGGSAVAFTISGLLSIEPDTQLVFVLLSAVTTATIWNLVTWKFGLPSSSTHSLLGGLIGAGIASGGAGCISWGIESLLFPPHELTGFFKVLVYLVISVILGFIGGYGMRTITRLVLRNAKRNANRTISRFNWIAAGAMAFSNGANDSQKQMGIIALVLLSAGLTASTEVPLWTRAACALLLFAGTLSGGWRIMATLGRRIFRIEPVHSFDSQVSSGAIITTSTLAGAPVSSSHVISMSVIGVGAADNPRKIQWSVGKEILIAMVLTIPATMVLSFILSSCILTCAGGPP
;
A
#
# COMPACT_ATOMS: atom_id res chain seq x y z
N MET A 1 -3.04 19.06 26.37
CA MET A 1 -1.82 18.61 25.65
C MET A 1 -2.12 17.46 24.69
N ILE A 2 -2.75 16.37 25.16
CA ILE A 2 -3.11 15.21 24.31
C ILE A 2 -3.92 15.57 23.05
N PHE A 3 -4.93 16.44 23.15
CA PHE A 3 -5.73 16.86 21.98
C PHE A 3 -4.91 17.53 20.88
N VAL A 4 -3.91 18.34 21.25
CA VAL A 4 -3.05 19.02 20.27
C VAL A 4 -2.19 18.00 19.53
N ILE A 5 -1.60 17.05 20.26
CA ILE A 5 -0.77 15.98 19.68
C ILE A 5 -1.62 15.06 18.81
N ALA A 6 -2.85 14.74 19.23
CA ALA A 6 -3.79 13.95 18.45
C ALA A 6 -4.09 14.62 17.10
N TRP A 7 -4.43 15.90 17.08
CA TRP A 7 -4.67 16.62 15.83
C TRP A 7 -3.42 16.75 14.96
N ILE A 8 -2.24 16.95 15.54
CA ILE A 8 -0.97 16.89 14.80
C ILE A 8 -0.79 15.51 14.15
N THR A 9 -1.07 14.44 14.88
CA THR A 9 -0.99 13.06 14.38
C THR A 9 -1.98 12.82 13.24
N VAL A 10 -3.21 13.32 13.37
CA VAL A 10 -4.22 13.27 12.29
C VAL A 10 -3.72 14.01 11.05
N LEU A 11 -3.20 15.23 11.20
CA LEU A 11 -2.64 16.00 10.09
C LEU A 11 -1.46 15.29 9.41
N LEU A 12 -0.60 14.63 10.19
CA LEU A 12 0.48 13.82 9.65
C LEU A 12 -0.02 12.55 8.96
N ALA A 13 -1.06 11.89 9.47
CA ALA A 13 -1.67 10.74 8.80
C ALA A 13 -2.31 11.13 7.47
N LEU A 14 -2.91 12.32 7.42
CA LEU A 14 -3.42 12.94 6.20
C LEU A 14 -2.27 13.30 5.23
N ALA A 15 -1.18 13.88 5.72
CA ALA A 15 0.02 14.13 4.90
C ALA A 15 0.61 12.81 4.36
N PHE A 16 0.64 11.76 5.18
CA PHE A 16 1.05 10.43 4.77
C PHE A 16 0.16 9.89 3.64
N MET A 17 -1.17 10.07 3.73
CA MET A 17 -2.11 9.72 2.65
C MET A 17 -1.79 10.44 1.34
N PHE A 18 -1.50 11.74 1.41
CA PHE A 18 -1.07 12.50 0.23
C PHE A 18 0.21 11.91 -0.39
N THR A 19 1.20 11.54 0.44
CA THR A 19 2.43 10.91 -0.05
C THR A 19 2.20 9.54 -0.67
N ASN A 20 1.31 8.74 -0.08
CA ASN A 20 0.90 7.45 -0.66
C ASN A 20 0.26 7.64 -2.03
N GLY A 21 -0.58 8.67 -2.18
CA GLY A 21 -1.24 9.00 -3.43
C GLY A 21 -0.28 9.08 -4.61
N PHE A 22 0.81 9.87 -4.52
CA PHE A 22 1.75 9.95 -5.65
C PHE A 22 2.65 8.70 -5.78
N GLN A 23 2.97 8.03 -4.67
CA GLN A 23 3.80 6.83 -4.66
C GLN A 23 3.10 5.69 -5.41
N ASP A 24 1.85 5.40 -5.05
CA ASP A 24 1.09 4.25 -5.57
C ASP A 24 0.45 4.57 -6.93
N ALA A 25 0.09 5.82 -7.20
CA ALA A 25 -0.25 6.29 -8.54
C ALA A 25 0.83 5.93 -9.56
N SER A 26 2.09 5.97 -9.12
CA SER A 26 3.22 5.67 -9.99
C SER A 26 3.27 4.21 -10.40
N ALA A 27 2.80 3.28 -9.58
CA ALA A 27 2.78 1.87 -9.93
C ALA A 27 1.68 1.55 -10.94
N ILE A 28 0.46 2.07 -10.71
CA ILE A 28 -0.71 1.78 -11.57
C ILE A 28 -0.61 2.55 -12.89
N ALA A 29 -0.30 3.84 -12.84
CA ALA A 29 -0.26 4.67 -14.04
C ALA A 29 0.94 4.34 -14.93
N ALA A 30 2.07 3.87 -14.37
CA ALA A 30 3.26 3.57 -15.16
C ALA A 30 3.02 2.53 -16.25
N THR A 31 2.39 1.40 -15.94
CA THR A 31 2.13 0.33 -16.93
C THR A 31 1.09 0.78 -17.97
N PHE A 32 0.06 1.48 -17.51
CA PHE A 32 -1.02 1.98 -18.35
C PHE A 32 -0.55 3.04 -19.36
N ILE A 33 0.34 3.94 -18.93
CA ILE A 33 0.93 4.98 -19.78
C ILE A 33 2.06 4.38 -20.64
N ALA A 34 2.93 3.54 -20.08
CA ALA A 34 4.06 2.95 -20.81
C ALA A 34 3.62 2.02 -21.96
N SER A 35 2.50 1.32 -21.77
CA SER A 35 1.87 0.50 -22.81
C SER A 35 1.27 1.31 -23.97
N ARG A 36 1.22 2.64 -23.83
CA ARG A 36 0.55 3.57 -24.76
C ARG A 36 -0.96 3.37 -24.86
N SER A 37 -1.59 2.78 -23.84
CA SER A 37 -3.05 2.67 -23.76
C SER A 37 -3.73 3.99 -23.44
N ALA A 38 -3.03 4.91 -22.77
CA ALA A 38 -3.48 6.26 -22.48
C ALA A 38 -2.31 7.25 -22.52
N THR A 39 -2.62 8.53 -22.75
CA THR A 39 -1.64 9.61 -22.56
C THR A 39 -1.37 9.83 -21.06
N PRO A 40 -0.24 10.44 -20.67
CA PRO A 40 0.07 10.69 -19.26
C PRO A 40 -1.04 11.43 -18.50
N ARG A 41 -1.62 12.48 -19.10
CA ARG A 41 -2.74 13.23 -18.50
C ARG A 41 -3.97 12.35 -18.28
N GLN A 42 -4.36 11.59 -19.30
CA GLN A 42 -5.50 10.67 -19.22
C GLN A 42 -5.30 9.59 -18.17
N GLY A 43 -4.11 8.97 -18.14
CA GLY A 43 -3.78 7.92 -17.18
C GLY A 43 -3.85 8.41 -15.74
N ILE A 44 -3.26 9.58 -15.44
CA ILE A 44 -3.27 10.15 -14.09
C ILE A 44 -4.69 10.53 -13.66
N ILE A 45 -5.49 11.17 -14.54
CA ILE A 45 -6.87 11.55 -14.21
C ILE A 45 -7.71 10.31 -13.92
N LEU A 46 -7.60 9.25 -14.73
CA LEU A 46 -8.32 8.00 -14.50
C LEU A 46 -7.94 7.38 -13.15
N VAL A 47 -6.63 7.22 -12.89
CA VAL A 47 -6.14 6.60 -11.64
C VAL A 47 -6.53 7.45 -10.43
N ALA A 48 -6.42 8.78 -10.51
CA ALA A 48 -6.85 9.68 -9.45
C ALA A 48 -8.34 9.52 -9.15
N THR A 49 -9.17 9.62 -10.18
CA THR A 49 -10.63 9.63 -10.02
C THR A 49 -11.14 8.27 -9.53
N MET A 50 -10.63 7.17 -10.09
CA MET A 50 -11.02 5.83 -9.65
C MET A 50 -10.47 5.51 -8.25
N GLY A 51 -9.24 5.96 -7.92
CA GLY A 51 -8.69 5.86 -6.57
C GLY A 51 -9.50 6.64 -5.53
N LEU A 52 -9.96 7.84 -5.87
CA LEU A 52 -10.90 8.64 -5.06
C LEU A 52 -12.19 7.87 -4.80
N LEU A 53 -12.82 7.32 -5.85
CA LEU A 53 -14.04 6.53 -5.72
C LEU A 53 -13.81 5.28 -4.87
N GLY A 54 -12.68 4.59 -5.04
CA GLY A 54 -12.29 3.46 -4.22
C GLY A 54 -12.15 3.83 -2.75
N ALA A 55 -11.54 4.97 -2.45
CA ALA A 55 -11.37 5.45 -1.08
C ALA A 55 -12.70 5.84 -0.42
N LEU A 56 -13.65 6.40 -1.18
CA LEU A 56 -14.97 6.78 -0.68
C LEU A 56 -15.92 5.58 -0.52
N LEU A 57 -15.93 4.67 -1.50
CA LEU A 57 -16.90 3.56 -1.59
C LEU A 57 -16.36 2.24 -1.02
N GLY A 58 -15.07 2.16 -0.69
CA GLY A 58 -14.45 0.98 -0.11
C GLY A 58 -15.04 0.58 1.25
N GLY A 59 -14.67 -0.61 1.73
CA GLY A 59 -15.02 -1.06 3.09
C GLY A 59 -14.15 -0.42 4.17
N SER A 60 -14.22 -0.97 5.38
CA SER A 60 -13.38 -0.60 6.55
C SER A 60 -12.64 -1.80 7.17
N ALA A 61 -12.72 -2.98 6.55
CA ALA A 61 -12.14 -4.22 7.08
C ALA A 61 -10.63 -4.13 7.34
N VAL A 62 -9.88 -3.50 6.44
CA VAL A 62 -8.43 -3.27 6.61
C VAL A 62 -8.17 -2.25 7.74
N ALA A 63 -9.04 -1.26 7.92
CA ALA A 63 -8.92 -0.29 9.00
C ALA A 63 -8.99 -0.99 10.36
N PHE A 64 -9.96 -1.91 10.54
CA PHE A 64 -10.07 -2.70 11.77
C PHE A 64 -8.84 -3.58 12.01
N THR A 65 -8.27 -4.19 10.97
CA THR A 65 -7.02 -4.95 11.12
C THR A 65 -5.89 -4.05 11.59
N ILE A 66 -5.70 -2.86 11.01
CA ILE A 66 -4.67 -1.89 11.44
C ILE A 66 -4.89 -1.46 12.89
N SER A 67 -6.14 -1.22 13.28
CA SER A 67 -6.48 -0.85 14.65
C SER A 67 -6.15 -1.95 15.67
N GLY A 68 -6.23 -3.23 15.28
CA GLY A 68 -5.96 -4.39 16.13
C GLY A 68 -4.48 -4.85 16.18
N LEU A 69 -3.55 -4.11 15.58
CA LEU A 69 -2.13 -4.48 15.55
C LEU A 69 -1.37 -4.12 16.83
N LEU A 70 -1.85 -3.13 17.58
CA LEU A 70 -1.25 -2.67 18.82
C LEU A 70 -2.11 -3.13 19.99
N SER A 71 -1.48 -3.71 21.01
CA SER A 71 -2.10 -4.15 22.26
C SER A 71 -1.95 -3.11 23.38
N ILE A 72 -1.84 -1.84 23.01
CA ILE A 72 -1.67 -0.71 23.93
C ILE A 72 -3.06 -0.15 24.25
N GLU A 73 -3.33 0.15 25.51
CA GLU A 73 -4.59 0.77 25.90
C GLU A 73 -4.77 2.15 25.22
N PRO A 74 -6.00 2.56 24.88
CA PRO A 74 -6.24 3.85 24.23
C PRO A 74 -5.97 5.02 25.17
N ASP A 75 -4.73 5.52 25.15
CA ASP A 75 -4.27 6.59 26.02
C ASP A 75 -3.28 7.55 25.33
N THR A 76 -2.62 8.41 26.11
CA THR A 76 -1.63 9.36 25.57
C THR A 76 -0.43 8.64 24.94
N GLN A 77 -0.02 7.50 25.51
CA GLN A 77 1.12 6.72 25.03
C GLN A 77 0.84 6.18 23.62
N LEU A 78 -0.36 5.65 23.37
CA LEU A 78 -0.74 5.19 22.03
C LEU A 78 -0.74 6.32 21.00
N VAL A 79 -1.16 7.54 21.36
CA VAL A 79 -1.07 8.70 20.46
C VAL A 79 0.38 9.00 20.05
N PHE A 80 1.34 8.93 20.98
CA PHE A 80 2.76 9.12 20.67
C PHE A 80 3.35 8.01 19.79
N VAL A 81 2.92 6.76 20.00
CA VAL A 81 3.31 5.62 19.15
C VAL A 81 2.84 5.84 17.72
N LEU A 82 1.56 6.22 17.54
CA LEU A 82 0.98 6.48 16.22
C LEU A 82 1.62 7.69 15.54
N LEU A 83 1.91 8.76 16.29
CA LEU A 83 2.67 9.92 15.81
C LEU A 83 4.02 9.51 15.25
N SER A 84 4.78 8.71 16.00
CA SER A 84 6.12 8.26 15.62
C SER A 84 6.08 7.37 14.38
N ALA A 85 5.15 6.42 14.35
CA ALA A 85 4.98 5.48 13.25
C ALA A 85 4.63 6.20 11.93
N VAL A 86 3.64 7.10 11.97
CA VAL A 86 3.20 7.86 10.79
C VAL A 86 4.26 8.83 10.31
N THR A 87 4.94 9.52 11.24
CA THR A 87 6.04 10.43 10.89
C THR A 87 7.16 9.66 10.18
N THR A 88 7.55 8.51 10.72
CA THR A 88 8.59 7.67 10.12
C THR A 88 8.18 7.15 8.75
N ALA A 89 6.94 6.66 8.61
CA ALA A 89 6.42 6.17 7.34
C ALA A 89 6.39 7.29 6.26
N THR A 90 6.00 8.50 6.66
CA THR A 90 5.99 9.68 5.78
C THR A 90 7.40 10.05 5.34
N ILE A 91 8.36 10.11 6.26
CA ILE A 91 9.77 10.38 5.95
C ILE A 91 10.30 9.33 4.98
N TRP A 92 10.04 8.05 5.24
CA TRP A 92 10.51 6.96 4.38
C TRP A 92 9.93 7.04 2.97
N ASN A 93 8.64 7.36 2.83
CA ASN A 93 8.01 7.58 1.53
C ASN A 93 8.67 8.71 0.76
N LEU A 94 8.94 9.85 1.41
CA LEU A 94 9.62 10.99 0.78
C LEU A 94 11.06 10.65 0.37
N VAL A 95 11.79 9.91 1.21
CA VAL A 95 13.17 9.46 0.92
C VAL A 95 13.17 8.53 -0.29
N THR A 96 12.34 7.49 -0.29
CA THR A 96 12.30 6.52 -1.38
C THR A 96 11.82 7.13 -2.69
N TRP A 97 10.86 8.05 -2.63
CA TRP A 97 10.46 8.87 -3.77
C TRP A 97 11.61 9.72 -4.32
N LYS A 98 12.38 10.38 -3.44
CA LYS A 98 13.51 11.21 -3.85
C LYS A 98 14.51 10.40 -4.66
N PHE A 99 14.75 9.14 -4.29
CA PHE A 99 15.62 8.21 -4.99
C PHE A 99 14.93 7.42 -6.13
N GLY A 100 13.63 7.61 -6.35
CA GLY A 100 12.87 6.89 -7.39
C GLY A 100 12.76 5.38 -7.13
N LEU A 101 12.89 4.97 -5.87
CA LEU A 101 12.79 3.58 -5.43
C LEU A 101 11.31 3.22 -5.24
N PRO A 102 10.80 2.18 -5.93
CA PRO A 102 9.45 1.68 -5.71
C PRO A 102 9.39 1.02 -4.33
N SER A 103 8.93 1.78 -3.34
CA SER A 103 8.79 1.35 -1.94
C SER A 103 7.33 1.27 -1.54
N SER A 104 7.02 0.37 -0.60
CA SER A 104 5.68 0.16 -0.08
C SER A 104 5.41 1.02 1.15
N SER A 105 4.41 1.89 1.04
CA SER A 105 3.84 2.64 2.15
C SER A 105 3.26 1.75 3.26
N THR A 106 2.84 0.53 2.91
CA THR A 106 2.31 -0.43 3.90
C THR A 106 3.43 -1.02 4.74
N HIS A 107 4.55 -1.38 4.12
CA HIS A 107 5.72 -1.88 4.85
C HIS A 107 6.32 -0.79 5.74
N SER A 108 6.36 0.45 5.24
CA SER A 108 6.90 1.58 6.01
C SER A 108 6.06 1.87 7.25
N LEU A 109 4.72 1.89 7.12
CA LEU A 109 3.80 2.04 8.25
C LEU A 109 3.90 0.90 9.25
N LEU A 110 3.91 -0.36 8.80
CA LEU A 110 3.98 -1.52 9.69
C LEU A 110 5.30 -1.57 10.46
N GLY A 111 6.44 -1.35 9.78
CA GLY A 111 7.73 -1.23 10.47
C GLY A 111 7.72 -0.06 11.47
N GLY A 112 7.10 1.07 11.12
CA GLY A 112 6.93 2.20 12.03
C GLY A 112 6.14 1.84 13.29
N LEU A 113 5.00 1.15 13.14
CA LEU A 113 4.17 0.69 14.26
C LEU A 113 4.93 -0.29 15.16
N ILE A 114 5.68 -1.24 14.58
CA ILE A 114 6.52 -2.18 15.33
C ILE A 114 7.59 -1.42 16.12
N GLY A 115 8.33 -0.53 15.46
CA GLY A 115 9.42 0.22 16.08
C GLY A 115 8.95 1.11 17.22
N ALA A 116 7.89 1.90 16.99
CA ALA A 116 7.32 2.78 18.00
C ALA A 116 6.67 1.99 19.15
N GLY A 117 5.97 0.88 18.85
CA GLY A 117 5.38 0.01 19.87
C GLY A 117 6.43 -0.61 20.80
N ILE A 118 7.54 -1.11 20.25
CA ILE A 118 8.65 -1.67 21.06
C ILE A 118 9.31 -0.59 21.92
N ALA A 119 9.53 0.61 21.39
CA ALA A 119 10.08 1.73 22.15
C ALA A 119 9.18 2.18 23.30
N SER A 120 7.87 1.91 23.20
CA SER A 120 6.88 2.37 24.15
C SER A 120 6.73 1.47 25.38
N GLY A 121 6.77 0.15 25.19
CA GLY A 121 6.58 -0.80 26.29
C GLY A 121 7.11 -2.20 25.99
N GLY A 122 8.06 -2.32 25.06
CA GLY A 122 8.66 -3.58 24.66
C GLY A 122 7.82 -4.40 23.67
N ALA A 123 8.26 -5.62 23.39
CA ALA A 123 7.65 -6.48 22.38
C ALA A 123 6.21 -6.92 22.74
N GLY A 124 5.80 -6.84 24.01
CA GLY A 124 4.45 -7.19 24.47
C GLY A 124 3.36 -6.21 24.03
N CYS A 125 3.72 -4.98 23.63
CA CYS A 125 2.78 -3.99 23.09
C CYS A 125 2.31 -4.30 21.66
N ILE A 126 2.94 -5.29 21.02
CA ILE A 126 2.64 -5.69 19.65
C ILE A 126 1.78 -6.95 19.68
N SER A 127 0.65 -6.90 18.98
CA SER A 127 -0.17 -8.09 18.73
C SER A 127 0.53 -8.97 17.70
N TRP A 128 1.45 -9.84 18.12
CA TRP A 128 2.16 -10.73 17.20
C TRP A 128 1.23 -11.76 16.55
N GLY A 129 0.25 -12.28 17.31
CA GLY A 129 -0.73 -13.25 16.82
C GLY A 129 -0.19 -14.68 16.60
N ILE A 130 1.01 -14.99 17.11
CA ILE A 130 1.62 -16.33 16.98
C ILE A 130 0.93 -17.34 17.90
N GLU A 131 0.52 -16.93 19.09
CA GLU A 131 -0.13 -17.81 20.07
C GLU A 131 -1.51 -18.29 19.58
N SER A 132 -2.31 -17.42 18.94
CA SER A 132 -3.63 -17.77 18.40
C SER A 132 -3.57 -18.78 17.24
N LEU A 133 -2.39 -18.96 16.64
CA LEU A 133 -2.14 -19.99 15.63
C LEU A 133 -1.76 -21.32 16.27
N LEU A 134 -0.99 -21.30 17.36
CA LEU A 134 -0.48 -22.50 18.04
C LEU A 134 -1.56 -23.21 18.86
N PHE A 135 -2.50 -22.46 19.44
CA PHE A 135 -3.60 -22.99 20.23
C PHE A 135 -4.93 -22.95 19.46
N PRO A 136 -5.85 -23.92 19.69
CA PRO A 136 -7.19 -23.88 19.10
C PRO A 136 -7.89 -22.56 19.45
N PRO A 137 -8.53 -21.83 18.50
CA PRO A 137 -9.06 -22.31 17.22
C PRO A 137 -8.15 -22.17 15.97
N HIS A 138 -6.84 -21.92 16.13
CA HIS A 138 -5.89 -21.77 15.02
C HIS A 138 -6.20 -20.60 14.08
N GLU A 139 -6.42 -19.41 14.64
CA GLU A 139 -6.73 -18.21 13.87
C GLU A 139 -5.49 -17.38 13.54
N LEU A 140 -5.40 -16.95 12.28
CA LEU A 140 -4.41 -15.97 11.83
C LEU A 140 -4.82 -14.58 12.31
N THR A 141 -4.15 -14.09 13.35
CA THR A 141 -4.39 -12.75 13.92
C THR A 141 -3.11 -11.91 13.95
N GLY A 142 -3.25 -10.64 14.33
CA GLY A 142 -2.12 -9.74 14.59
C GLY A 142 -1.20 -9.48 13.40
N PHE A 143 0.05 -9.12 13.72
CA PHE A 143 1.11 -8.86 12.75
C PHE A 143 1.47 -10.10 11.92
N PHE A 144 1.37 -11.30 12.47
CA PHE A 144 1.65 -12.52 11.72
C PHE A 144 0.69 -12.69 10.54
N LYS A 145 -0.62 -12.47 10.74
CA LYS A 145 -1.61 -12.43 9.65
C LYS A 145 -1.17 -11.44 8.57
N VAL A 146 -0.83 -10.20 8.95
CA VAL A 146 -0.43 -9.17 8.00
C VAL A 146 0.82 -9.58 7.22
N LEU A 147 1.85 -10.08 7.90
CA LEU A 147 3.10 -10.51 7.26
C LEU A 147 2.87 -11.63 6.25
N VAL A 148 2.03 -12.62 6.60
CA VAL A 148 1.64 -13.72 5.71
C VAL A 148 0.97 -13.17 4.45
N TYR A 149 0.00 -12.27 4.59
CA TYR A 149 -0.68 -11.66 3.43
C TYR A 149 0.26 -10.79 2.59
N LEU A 150 1.22 -10.08 3.21
CA LEU A 150 2.24 -9.33 2.46
C LEU A 150 3.10 -10.26 1.61
N VAL A 151 3.59 -11.38 2.15
CA VAL A 151 4.40 -12.34 1.39
C VAL A 151 3.58 -13.06 0.33
N ILE A 152 2.40 -13.57 0.70
CA ILE A 152 1.52 -14.30 -0.22
C ILE A 152 1.08 -13.40 -1.38
N SER A 153 0.71 -12.14 -1.12
CA SER A 153 0.27 -11.22 -2.17
C SER A 153 1.35 -10.95 -3.23
N VAL A 154 2.63 -10.92 -2.83
CA VAL A 154 3.79 -10.75 -3.73
C VAL A 154 3.95 -11.98 -4.63
N ILE A 155 3.87 -13.18 -4.05
CA ILE A 155 3.93 -14.46 -4.79
C ILE A 155 2.75 -14.57 -5.74
N LEU A 156 1.53 -14.29 -5.26
CA LEU A 156 0.32 -14.27 -6.07
C LEU A 156 0.39 -13.20 -7.16
N GLY A 157 1.05 -12.06 -6.91
CA GLY A 157 1.32 -11.04 -7.93
C GLY A 157 2.03 -11.66 -9.12
N PHE A 158 3.18 -12.31 -8.88
CA PHE A 158 3.95 -12.98 -9.93
C PHE A 158 3.18 -14.12 -10.61
N ILE A 159 2.63 -15.05 -9.83
CA ILE A 159 1.90 -16.22 -10.36
C ILE A 159 0.66 -15.78 -11.13
N GLY A 160 -0.10 -14.83 -10.59
CA GLY A 160 -1.29 -14.27 -11.21
C GLY A 160 -0.98 -13.56 -12.52
N GLY A 161 0.07 -12.73 -12.55
CA GLY A 161 0.52 -12.06 -13.78
C GLY A 161 0.96 -13.07 -14.84
N TYR A 162 1.74 -14.08 -14.44
CA TYR A 162 2.19 -15.16 -15.32
C TYR A 162 1.00 -15.96 -15.89
N GLY A 163 0.06 -16.35 -15.02
CA GLY A 163 -1.13 -17.09 -15.38
C GLY A 163 -2.03 -16.29 -16.31
N MET A 164 -2.29 -15.01 -16.00
CA MET A 164 -3.09 -14.11 -16.83
C MET A 164 -2.49 -13.97 -18.23
N ARG A 165 -1.17 -13.75 -18.33
CA ARG A 165 -0.50 -13.66 -19.63
C ARG A 165 -0.60 -14.97 -20.43
N THR A 166 -0.50 -16.11 -19.75
CA THR A 166 -0.64 -17.43 -20.38
C THR A 166 -2.06 -17.61 -20.95
N ILE A 167 -3.08 -17.28 -20.17
CA ILE A 167 -4.48 -17.33 -20.60
C ILE A 167 -4.71 -16.38 -21.79
N THR A 168 -4.29 -15.12 -21.67
CA THR A 168 -4.46 -14.12 -22.72
C THR A 168 -3.73 -14.52 -24.00
N ARG A 169 -2.54 -15.13 -23.93
CA ARG A 169 -1.84 -15.68 -25.11
C ARG A 169 -2.65 -16.78 -25.80
N LEU A 170 -3.24 -17.69 -25.03
CA LEU A 170 -4.06 -18.77 -25.57
C LEU A 170 -5.33 -18.23 -26.25
N VAL A 171 -6.01 -17.27 -25.60
CA VAL A 171 -7.23 -16.63 -26.12
C VAL A 171 -6.94 -15.82 -27.38
N LEU A 172 -5.82 -15.09 -27.41
CA LEU A 172 -5.45 -14.22 -28.52
C LEU A 172 -4.58 -14.89 -29.60
N ARG A 173 -4.41 -16.23 -29.57
CA ARG A 173 -3.54 -16.95 -30.52
C ARG A 173 -3.87 -16.70 -32.00
N ASN A 174 -5.15 -16.45 -32.31
CA ASN A 174 -5.66 -16.19 -33.66
C ASN A 174 -6.02 -14.71 -33.88
N ALA A 175 -5.65 -13.82 -32.97
CA ALA A 175 -6.04 -12.43 -33.03
C ALA A 175 -5.28 -11.67 -34.12
N LYS A 176 -6.01 -10.89 -34.93
CA LYS A 176 -5.41 -9.99 -35.94
C LYS A 176 -4.74 -8.79 -35.26
N ARG A 177 -3.82 -8.12 -35.96
CA ARG A 177 -3.06 -6.93 -35.48
C ARG A 177 -3.94 -5.79 -34.94
N ASN A 178 -5.21 -5.70 -35.37
CA ASN A 178 -6.21 -4.75 -34.87
C ASN A 178 -6.63 -4.98 -33.41
N ALA A 179 -6.35 -6.15 -32.83
CA ALA A 179 -6.71 -6.49 -31.45
C ALA A 179 -6.07 -5.54 -30.43
N ASN A 180 -4.93 -4.91 -30.74
CA ASN A 180 -4.29 -3.93 -29.86
C ASN A 180 -5.19 -2.74 -29.52
N ARG A 181 -6.03 -2.28 -30.45
CA ARG A 181 -6.99 -1.19 -30.15
C ARG A 181 -8.06 -1.66 -29.17
N THR A 182 -8.57 -2.88 -29.34
CA THR A 182 -9.59 -3.47 -28.48
C THR A 182 -9.04 -3.76 -27.08
N ILE A 183 -7.85 -4.35 -26.99
CA ILE A 183 -7.14 -4.59 -25.72
C ILE A 183 -6.89 -3.27 -25.01
N SER A 184 -6.45 -2.25 -25.75
CA SER A 184 -6.28 -0.92 -25.17
C SER A 184 -7.58 -0.39 -24.57
N ARG A 185 -8.75 -0.59 -25.20
CA ARG A 185 -10.05 -0.18 -24.63
C ARG A 185 -10.39 -0.93 -23.35
N PHE A 186 -10.20 -2.25 -23.33
CA PHE A 186 -10.41 -3.05 -22.11
C PHE A 186 -9.42 -2.68 -20.99
N ASN A 187 -8.20 -2.28 -21.35
CA ASN A 187 -7.19 -1.83 -20.38
C ASN A 187 -7.62 -0.57 -19.62
N TRP A 188 -8.45 0.31 -20.19
CA TRP A 188 -9.03 1.43 -19.44
C TRP A 188 -9.93 0.95 -18.29
N ILE A 189 -10.74 -0.07 -18.54
CA ILE A 189 -11.61 -0.67 -17.52
C ILE A 189 -10.76 -1.38 -16.47
N ALA A 190 -9.78 -2.18 -16.90
CA ALA A 190 -8.88 -2.89 -15.98
C ALA A 190 -8.06 -1.93 -15.10
N ALA A 191 -7.47 -0.88 -15.70
CA ALA A 191 -6.73 0.14 -14.95
C ALA A 191 -7.62 0.93 -14.00
N GLY A 192 -8.87 1.23 -14.40
CA GLY A 192 -9.85 1.87 -13.53
C GLY A 192 -10.25 1.00 -12.34
N ALA A 193 -10.58 -0.27 -12.58
CA ALA A 193 -10.89 -1.22 -11.52
C ALA A 193 -9.71 -1.43 -10.56
N MET A 194 -8.50 -1.57 -11.10
CA MET A 194 -7.28 -1.68 -10.30
C MET A 194 -7.03 -0.42 -9.45
N ALA A 195 -7.19 0.77 -10.02
CA ALA A 195 -7.07 2.04 -9.28
C ALA A 195 -8.12 2.17 -8.17
N PHE A 196 -9.37 1.75 -8.43
CA PHE A 196 -10.41 1.68 -7.42
C PHE A 196 -10.02 0.75 -6.27
N SER A 197 -9.62 -0.48 -6.57
CA SER A 197 -9.21 -1.46 -5.55
C SER A 197 -8.02 -0.99 -4.73
N ASN A 198 -7.06 -0.32 -5.38
CA ASN A 198 -5.94 0.30 -4.70
C ASN A 198 -6.38 1.40 -3.73
N GLY A 199 -7.20 2.34 -4.20
CA GLY A 199 -7.71 3.43 -3.37
C GLY A 199 -8.54 2.93 -2.19
N ALA A 200 -9.31 1.87 -2.37
CA ALA A 200 -10.04 1.20 -1.29
C ALA A 200 -9.09 0.57 -0.26
N ASN A 201 -7.99 -0.06 -0.68
CA ASN A 201 -7.03 -0.69 0.23
C ASN A 201 -6.21 0.34 1.02
N ASP A 202 -5.68 1.35 0.33
CA ASP A 202 -4.77 2.33 0.94
C ASP A 202 -5.49 3.29 1.88
N SER A 203 -6.68 3.76 1.50
CA SER A 203 -7.47 4.68 2.33
C SER A 203 -7.81 4.08 3.70
N GLN A 204 -8.11 2.78 3.75
CA GLN A 204 -8.43 2.07 4.98
C GLN A 204 -7.26 2.03 5.98
N LYS A 205 -6.01 2.00 5.50
CA LYS A 205 -4.83 1.97 6.38
C LYS A 205 -4.76 3.24 7.23
N GLN A 206 -4.86 4.41 6.60
CA GLN A 206 -4.86 5.68 7.32
C GLN A 206 -6.14 5.91 8.10
N MET A 207 -7.30 5.45 7.60
CA MET A 207 -8.55 5.51 8.36
C MET A 207 -8.41 4.77 9.70
N GLY A 208 -7.79 3.58 9.72
CA GLY A 208 -7.52 2.83 10.94
C GLY A 208 -6.62 3.59 11.93
N ILE A 209 -5.54 4.18 11.42
CA ILE A 209 -4.65 5.02 12.24
C ILE A 209 -5.38 6.23 12.83
N ILE A 210 -6.13 6.98 12.02
CA ILE A 210 -6.87 8.16 12.50
C ILE A 210 -7.94 7.75 13.51
N ALA A 211 -8.65 6.64 13.27
CA ALA A 211 -9.62 6.12 14.23
C ALA A 211 -8.98 5.80 15.58
N LEU A 212 -7.81 5.13 15.59
CA LEU A 212 -7.06 4.87 16.82
C LEU A 212 -6.63 6.16 17.53
N VAL A 213 -6.15 7.17 16.79
CA VAL A 213 -5.76 8.46 17.39
C VAL A 213 -6.95 9.14 18.06
N LEU A 214 -8.11 9.17 17.39
CA LEU A 214 -9.32 9.78 17.93
C LEU A 214 -9.83 9.04 19.16
N LEU A 215 -9.80 7.70 19.14
CA LEU A 215 -10.18 6.86 20.27
C LEU A 215 -9.26 7.12 21.47
N SER A 216 -7.94 7.09 21.24
CA SER A 216 -6.92 7.25 22.30
C SER A 216 -6.90 8.65 22.90
N ALA A 217 -7.34 9.66 22.13
CA ALA A 217 -7.50 11.03 22.60
C ALA A 217 -8.84 11.29 23.30
N GLY A 218 -9.73 10.30 23.40
CA GLY A 218 -11.08 10.47 23.95
C GLY A 218 -12.01 11.34 23.11
N LEU A 219 -11.72 11.53 21.82
CA LEU A 219 -12.52 12.33 20.88
C LEU A 219 -13.69 11.55 20.26
N THR A 220 -13.66 10.22 20.33
CA THR A 220 -14.75 9.32 19.93
C THR A 220 -14.86 8.17 20.92
N ALA A 221 -16.08 7.67 21.12
CA ALA A 221 -16.35 6.45 21.89
C ALA A 221 -16.50 5.21 21.00
N SER A 222 -16.59 5.38 19.68
CA SER A 222 -16.73 4.27 18.73
C SER A 222 -15.43 4.02 17.97
N THR A 223 -15.20 2.75 17.63
CA THR A 223 -14.12 2.31 16.73
C THR A 223 -14.47 2.50 15.24
N GLU A 224 -15.64 3.07 14.96
CA GLU A 224 -16.07 3.35 13.59
C GLU A 224 -15.31 4.52 13.00
N VAL A 225 -14.96 4.42 11.72
CA VAL A 225 -14.24 5.46 10.99
C VAL A 225 -15.18 6.64 10.72
N PRO A 226 -14.87 7.86 11.17
CA PRO A 226 -15.70 9.02 10.88
C PRO A 226 -15.78 9.31 9.38
N LEU A 227 -16.96 9.75 8.91
CA LEU A 227 -17.17 10.05 7.49
C LEU A 227 -16.24 11.15 6.97
N TRP A 228 -15.95 12.16 7.79
CA TRP A 228 -15.03 13.24 7.43
C TRP A 228 -13.61 12.70 7.22
N THR A 229 -13.17 11.71 8.01
CA THR A 229 -11.86 11.08 7.87
C THR A 229 -11.78 10.35 6.54
N ARG A 230 -12.83 9.61 6.19
CA ARG A 230 -12.93 8.95 4.88
C ARG A 230 -12.87 9.96 3.73
N ALA A 231 -13.64 11.03 3.80
CA ALA A 231 -13.64 12.07 2.77
C ALA A 231 -12.27 12.76 2.65
N ALA A 232 -11.63 13.12 3.77
CA ALA A 232 -10.32 13.76 3.79
C ALA A 232 -9.22 12.85 3.22
N CYS A 233 -9.20 11.57 3.63
CA CYS A 233 -8.27 10.59 3.08
C CYS A 233 -8.46 10.42 1.58
N ALA A 234 -9.70 10.34 1.10
CA ALA A 234 -9.99 10.20 -0.32
C ALA A 234 -9.52 11.42 -1.13
N LEU A 235 -9.79 12.64 -0.65
CA LEU A 235 -9.36 13.88 -1.29
C LEU A 235 -7.83 14.03 -1.33
N LEU A 236 -7.13 13.65 -0.25
CA LEU A 236 -5.67 13.71 -0.23
C LEU A 236 -5.02 12.62 -1.06
N LEU A 237 -5.60 11.41 -1.12
CA LEU A 237 -5.18 10.38 -2.05
C LEU A 237 -5.32 10.87 -3.50
N PHE A 238 -6.44 11.50 -3.82
CA PHE A 238 -6.69 12.10 -5.13
C PHE A 238 -5.68 13.20 -5.46
N ALA A 239 -5.48 14.16 -4.55
CA ALA A 239 -4.53 15.27 -4.72
C ALA A 239 -3.08 14.78 -4.86
N GLY A 240 -2.69 13.79 -4.06
CA GLY A 240 -1.39 13.12 -4.17
C GLY A 240 -1.23 12.45 -5.53
N THR A 241 -2.24 11.67 -5.95
CA THR A 241 -2.24 11.00 -7.26
C THR A 241 -2.10 11.98 -8.42
N LEU A 242 -2.81 13.12 -8.37
CA LEU A 242 -2.69 14.18 -9.39
C LEU A 242 -1.31 14.83 -9.42
N SER A 243 -0.66 14.96 -8.25
CA SER A 243 0.70 15.49 -8.14
C SER A 243 1.74 14.56 -8.79
N GLY A 244 1.42 13.25 -8.83
CA GLY A 244 2.17 12.22 -9.55
C GLY A 244 3.53 11.87 -8.93
N GLY A 245 4.09 10.72 -9.29
CA GLY A 245 5.43 10.28 -8.84
C GLY A 245 6.33 9.91 -10.02
N TRP A 246 6.57 10.89 -10.89
CA TRP A 246 7.29 10.72 -12.17
C TRP A 246 8.61 9.96 -12.09
N ARG A 247 9.36 10.14 -10.98
CA ARG A 247 10.61 9.40 -10.73
C ARG A 247 10.37 7.89 -10.62
N ILE A 248 9.35 7.48 -9.87
CA ILE A 248 8.99 6.07 -9.68
C ILE A 248 8.35 5.50 -10.95
N MET A 249 7.50 6.29 -11.62
CA MET A 249 6.90 5.87 -12.90
C MET A 249 7.96 5.56 -13.96
N ALA A 250 9.05 6.34 -14.00
CA ALA A 250 10.16 6.10 -14.92
C ALA A 250 10.85 4.75 -14.64
N THR A 251 10.98 4.36 -13.37
CA THR A 251 11.53 3.07 -12.95
C THR A 251 10.60 1.92 -13.39
N LEU A 252 9.33 1.94 -12.99
CA LEU A 252 8.40 0.82 -13.24
C LEU A 252 7.96 0.69 -14.70
N GLY A 253 7.79 1.81 -15.41
CA GLY A 253 7.26 1.81 -16.77
C GLY A 253 8.28 1.45 -17.86
N ARG A 254 9.59 1.49 -17.57
CA ARG A 254 10.63 1.29 -18.60
C ARG A 254 11.75 0.34 -18.20
N ARG A 255 12.07 0.21 -16.91
CA ARG A 255 13.24 -0.59 -16.49
C ARG A 255 12.96 -2.08 -16.42
N ILE A 256 11.72 -2.53 -16.18
CA ILE A 256 11.47 -3.98 -16.07
C ILE A 256 11.56 -4.67 -17.44
N PHE A 257 10.74 -4.23 -18.41
CA PHE A 257 10.78 -4.61 -19.82
C PHE A 257 9.89 -3.66 -20.65
N ARG A 258 9.87 -3.82 -21.98
CA ARG A 258 8.99 -3.04 -22.86
C ARG A 258 7.54 -3.49 -22.71
N ILE A 259 6.71 -2.63 -22.11
CA ILE A 259 5.28 -2.89 -21.87
C ILE A 259 4.47 -2.60 -23.14
N GLU A 260 3.56 -3.52 -23.49
CA GLU A 260 2.57 -3.39 -24.57
C GLU A 260 1.15 -3.36 -23.97
N PRO A 261 0.10 -2.94 -24.70
CA PRO A 261 -1.27 -2.86 -24.17
C PRO A 261 -1.74 -4.14 -23.49
N VAL A 262 -1.39 -5.29 -24.06
CA VAL A 262 -1.76 -6.60 -23.51
C VAL A 262 -1.04 -6.89 -22.19
N HIS A 263 0.23 -6.50 -22.06
CA HIS A 263 0.98 -6.68 -20.82
C HIS A 263 0.42 -5.82 -19.69
N SER A 264 0.07 -4.56 -20.01
CA SER A 264 -0.62 -3.70 -19.05
C SER A 264 -1.96 -4.30 -18.67
N PHE A 265 -2.79 -4.69 -19.62
CA PHE A 265 -4.09 -5.30 -19.32
C PHE A 265 -3.96 -6.52 -18.40
N ASP A 266 -3.08 -7.46 -18.74
CA ASP A 266 -2.87 -8.69 -17.96
C ASP A 266 -2.43 -8.36 -16.52
N SER A 267 -1.49 -7.43 -16.36
CA SER A 267 -1.00 -7.01 -15.04
C SER A 267 -2.06 -6.27 -14.20
N GLN A 268 -2.89 -5.43 -14.81
CA GLN A 268 -3.93 -4.65 -14.12
C GLN A 268 -5.05 -5.56 -13.62
N VAL A 269 -5.50 -6.52 -14.45
CA VAL A 269 -6.53 -7.50 -14.05
C VAL A 269 -6.03 -8.38 -12.92
N SER A 270 -4.82 -8.95 -13.05
CA SER A 270 -4.26 -9.82 -12.02
C SER A 270 -4.03 -9.08 -10.71
N SER A 271 -3.38 -7.92 -10.74
CA SER A 271 -3.10 -7.13 -9.53
C SER A 271 -4.41 -6.65 -8.88
N GLY A 272 -5.38 -6.21 -9.69
CA GLY A 272 -6.68 -5.74 -9.22
C GLY A 272 -7.44 -6.83 -8.49
N ALA A 273 -7.46 -8.06 -9.02
CA ALA A 273 -8.09 -9.20 -8.36
C ALA A 273 -7.44 -9.51 -7.00
N ILE A 274 -6.11 -9.52 -6.94
CA ILE A 274 -5.35 -9.82 -5.70
C ILE A 274 -5.59 -8.74 -4.63
N ILE A 275 -5.52 -7.47 -5.00
CA ILE A 275 -5.76 -6.37 -4.05
C ILE A 275 -7.21 -6.37 -3.58
N THR A 276 -8.17 -6.59 -4.48
CA THR A 276 -9.60 -6.63 -4.12
C THR A 276 -9.88 -7.75 -3.14
N THR A 277 -9.44 -8.98 -3.45
CA THR A 277 -9.64 -10.14 -2.58
C THR A 277 -8.98 -9.96 -1.21
N SER A 278 -7.77 -9.42 -1.17
CA SER A 278 -7.10 -9.10 0.11
C SER A 278 -7.82 -8.02 0.91
N THR A 279 -8.34 -6.98 0.23
CA THR A 279 -9.09 -5.90 0.88
C THR A 279 -10.40 -6.42 1.47
N LEU A 280 -11.09 -7.32 0.76
CA LEU A 280 -12.30 -7.99 1.24
C LEU A 280 -12.00 -8.90 2.43
N ALA A 281 -10.85 -9.57 2.44
CA ALA A 281 -10.37 -10.35 3.59
C ALA A 281 -9.90 -9.48 4.78
N GLY A 282 -9.94 -8.15 4.64
CA GLY A 282 -9.46 -7.20 5.66
C GLY A 282 -7.95 -7.22 5.84
N ALA A 283 -7.19 -7.80 4.92
CA ALA A 283 -5.74 -7.90 5.04
C ALA A 283 -5.06 -6.74 4.28
N PRO A 284 -4.30 -5.86 4.97
CA PRO A 284 -3.52 -4.82 4.31
C PRO A 284 -2.43 -5.45 3.46
N VAL A 285 -2.34 -5.01 2.19
CA VAL A 285 -1.32 -5.49 1.24
C VAL A 285 -0.54 -4.35 0.62
N SER A 286 0.64 -4.65 0.12
CA SER A 286 1.45 -3.72 -0.65
C SER A 286 1.07 -3.74 -2.12
N SER A 287 0.24 -2.78 -2.53
CA SER A 287 -0.13 -2.62 -3.93
C SER A 287 1.06 -2.45 -4.85
N SER A 288 2.00 -1.58 -4.50
CA SER A 288 3.24 -1.36 -5.24
C SER A 288 4.02 -2.67 -5.48
N HIS A 289 4.08 -3.58 -4.51
CA HIS A 289 4.75 -4.88 -4.71
C HIS A 289 3.91 -5.86 -5.52
N VAL A 290 2.60 -5.94 -5.27
CA VAL A 290 1.68 -6.79 -6.05
C VAL A 290 1.74 -6.43 -7.54
N ILE A 291 1.67 -5.13 -7.86
CA ILE A 291 1.76 -4.62 -9.24
C ILE A 291 3.11 -4.94 -9.84
N SER A 292 4.20 -4.62 -9.14
CA SER A 292 5.56 -4.85 -9.64
C SER A 292 5.79 -6.33 -9.94
N MET A 293 5.38 -7.22 -9.03
CA MET A 293 5.52 -8.66 -9.23
C MET A 293 4.60 -9.18 -10.34
N SER A 294 3.38 -8.64 -10.48
CA SER A 294 2.49 -8.99 -11.59
C SER A 294 3.08 -8.60 -12.94
N VAL A 295 3.68 -7.41 -13.04
CA VAL A 295 4.39 -6.97 -14.25
C VAL A 295 5.57 -7.91 -14.56
N ILE A 296 6.38 -8.27 -13.57
CA ILE A 296 7.48 -9.22 -13.74
C ILE A 296 6.94 -10.60 -14.18
N GLY A 297 5.85 -11.08 -13.58
CA GLY A 297 5.20 -12.35 -13.92
C GLY A 297 4.66 -12.38 -15.35
N VAL A 298 4.00 -11.31 -15.78
CA VAL A 298 3.55 -11.12 -17.18
C VAL A 298 4.74 -11.15 -18.13
N GLY A 299 5.82 -10.42 -17.81
CA GLY A 299 7.05 -10.44 -18.60
C GLY A 299 7.66 -11.85 -18.67
N ALA A 300 7.66 -12.60 -17.58
CA ALA A 300 8.20 -13.96 -17.47
C ALA A 300 7.40 -14.95 -18.31
N ALA A 301 6.09 -14.84 -18.31
CA ALA A 301 5.26 -15.63 -19.21
C ALA A 301 5.51 -15.26 -20.66
N ASP A 302 5.67 -13.95 -20.98
CA ASP A 302 5.89 -13.46 -22.35
C ASP A 302 7.22 -13.89 -22.94
N ASN A 303 8.31 -13.43 -22.35
CA ASN A 303 9.65 -13.80 -22.75
C ASN A 303 10.63 -13.53 -21.60
N PRO A 304 11.05 -14.57 -20.85
CA PRO A 304 11.97 -14.44 -19.72
C PRO A 304 13.28 -13.72 -20.05
N ARG A 305 13.74 -13.79 -21.32
CA ARG A 305 15.02 -13.22 -21.76
C ARG A 305 14.96 -11.69 -21.93
N LYS A 306 13.77 -11.09 -22.04
CA LYS A 306 13.60 -9.64 -22.22
C LYS A 306 13.49 -8.88 -20.91
N ILE A 307 13.43 -9.58 -19.78
CA ILE A 307 13.24 -9.00 -18.45
C ILE A 307 14.57 -8.60 -17.85
N GLN A 308 14.63 -7.42 -17.25
CA GLN A 308 15.75 -6.99 -16.45
C GLN A 308 15.60 -7.53 -15.01
N TRP A 309 16.06 -8.76 -14.78
CA TRP A 309 15.98 -9.42 -13.46
C TRP A 309 16.67 -8.66 -12.34
N SER A 310 17.67 -7.83 -12.65
CA SER A 310 18.30 -6.90 -11.70
C SER A 310 17.28 -5.97 -11.04
N VAL A 311 16.35 -5.42 -11.81
CA VAL A 311 15.29 -4.52 -11.31
C VAL A 311 14.33 -5.28 -10.39
N GLY A 312 13.96 -6.51 -10.75
CA GLY A 312 13.14 -7.36 -9.87
C GLY A 312 13.84 -7.65 -8.54
N LYS A 313 15.14 -7.92 -8.57
CA LYS A 313 15.96 -8.12 -7.35
C LYS A 313 16.02 -6.85 -6.51
N GLU A 314 16.21 -5.67 -7.12
CA GLU A 314 16.20 -4.38 -6.42
C GLU A 314 14.87 -4.12 -5.70
N ILE A 315 13.74 -4.41 -6.35
CA ILE A 315 12.40 -4.27 -5.75
C ILE A 315 12.23 -5.20 -4.54
N LEU A 316 12.64 -6.46 -4.65
CA LEU A 316 12.55 -7.42 -3.53
C LEU A 316 13.47 -7.03 -2.37
N ILE A 317 14.67 -6.53 -2.65
CA ILE A 317 15.58 -6.03 -1.61
C ILE A 317 14.96 -4.82 -0.90
N ALA A 318 14.44 -3.85 -1.65
CA ALA A 318 13.77 -2.68 -1.09
C ALA A 318 12.56 -3.06 -0.21
N MET A 319 11.79 -4.07 -0.63
CA MET A 319 10.67 -4.62 0.14
C MET A 319 11.13 -5.15 1.50
N VAL A 320 12.12 -6.05 1.51
CA VAL A 320 12.60 -6.69 2.74
C VAL A 320 13.28 -5.68 3.66
N LEU A 321 14.02 -4.72 3.10
CA LEU A 321 14.76 -3.72 3.87
C LEU A 321 13.86 -2.63 4.48
N THR A 322 12.69 -2.37 3.88
CA THR A 322 11.81 -1.28 4.34
C THR A 322 11.31 -1.49 5.76
N ILE A 323 10.85 -2.70 6.13
CA ILE A 323 10.33 -2.96 7.49
C ILE A 323 11.41 -2.75 8.56
N PRO A 324 12.61 -3.37 8.48
CA PRO A 324 13.68 -3.14 9.45
C PRO A 324 14.12 -1.68 9.51
N ALA A 325 14.26 -1.01 8.35
CA ALA A 325 14.70 0.37 8.30
C ALA A 325 13.70 1.31 9.00
N THR A 326 12.40 1.18 8.73
CA THR A 326 11.40 2.02 9.38
C THR A 326 11.15 1.62 10.83
N MET A 327 11.35 0.36 11.20
CA MET A 327 11.32 -0.09 12.58
C MET A 327 12.41 0.59 13.42
N VAL A 328 13.65 0.60 12.95
CA VAL A 328 14.76 1.24 13.66
C VAL A 328 14.55 2.76 13.75
N LEU A 329 14.17 3.40 12.63
CA LEU A 329 13.92 4.84 12.61
C LEU A 329 12.79 5.23 13.57
N SER A 330 11.70 4.45 13.59
CA SER A 330 10.55 4.78 14.44
C SER A 330 10.79 4.46 15.90
N PHE A 331 11.61 3.45 16.20
CA PHE A 331 12.06 3.18 17.58
C PHE A 331 12.83 4.39 18.12
N ILE A 332 13.83 4.87 17.38
CA ILE A 332 14.63 6.05 17.79
C ILE A 332 13.72 7.28 17.99
N LEU A 333 12.84 7.55 17.02
CA LEU A 333 11.95 8.71 17.09
C LEU A 333 11.01 8.62 18.30
N SER A 334 10.42 7.45 18.54
CA SER A 334 9.50 7.22 19.66
C SER A 334 10.20 7.34 21.01
N SER A 335 11.41 6.77 21.16
CA SER A 335 12.20 6.91 22.38
C SER A 335 12.51 8.38 22.67
N CYS A 336 12.93 9.17 21.67
CA CYS A 336 13.16 10.61 21.85
C CYS A 336 11.89 11.35 22.30
N ILE A 337 10.74 11.04 21.71
CA ILE A 337 9.46 11.67 22.07
C ILE A 337 9.06 11.32 23.50
N LEU A 338 9.16 10.04 23.88
CA LEU A 338 8.80 9.56 25.21
C LEU A 338 9.72 10.13 26.30
N THR A 339 11.03 10.20 26.04
CA THR A 339 11.99 10.84 26.97
C THR A 339 11.68 12.33 27.17
N CYS A 340 11.39 13.06 26.08
CA CYS A 340 11.01 14.48 26.16
C CYS A 340 9.65 14.71 26.86
N ALA A 341 8.74 13.74 26.78
CA ALA A 341 7.43 13.79 27.41
C ALA A 341 7.43 13.33 28.88
N GLY A 342 8.57 12.87 29.42
CA GLY A 342 8.69 12.40 30.81
C GLY A 342 8.21 10.96 31.05
N GLY A 343 8.11 10.13 30.01
CA GLY A 343 7.80 8.69 30.14
C GLY A 343 9.01 7.88 30.64
N PRO A 344 8.80 6.68 31.22
CA PRO A 344 9.90 5.81 31.64
C PRO A 344 10.71 5.31 30.42
N PRO A 345 12.01 5.00 30.61
CA PRO A 345 12.94 4.63 29.54
C PRO A 345 12.66 3.27 28.88
#